data_AF-A0A6V8DCV7-F1
#
_entry.id   AF-A0A6V8DCV7-F1
#
_cell.length_a   1.000
_cell.length_b   1.000
_cell.length_c   1.000
_cell.angle_alpha   90.00
_cell.angle_beta   90.00
_cell.angle_gamma   90.00
#
_symmetry.space_group_name_H-M   'P 1'
#
loop_
_entity.id
_entity.type
_entity.pdbx_description
1 polymer ?
#
loop_
_entity_poly.entity_id
_entity_poly.type
_entity_poly.pdbx_seq_one_letter_code
_entity_poly.pdbx_strand_id
1 'polypeptide(L)'
;MGVQDVERALLVLFRSGLPMTASDMARTMAFGQGWLGIEEADAVVLHLIETGWLQAEGDGYLPSRDLSAVEVPLSWMPRPSRLLDATAPGAAVAASPEPVPPAQVIASPLPVAEPEANESDDPRVRLEGRLVGFIARASGLDRAEVKRRAERKQHALRPCTSWLGLALVAHDQGLDMNAIVDALSPNAQA
;
A
#
# COMPACT_ATOMS: atom_id res chain seq x y z
N MET A 1 -17.23 -4.19 -8.03
CA MET A 1 -16.20 -5.01 -7.37
C MET A 1 -16.57 -6.49 -7.52
N GLY A 2 -15.63 -7.43 -7.48
CA GLY A 2 -16.00 -8.84 -7.32
C GLY A 2 -16.48 -9.07 -5.89
N VAL A 3 -17.53 -9.86 -5.70
CA VAL A 3 -18.07 -10.28 -4.38
C VAL A 3 -16.94 -10.72 -3.42
N GLN A 4 -15.88 -11.34 -3.97
CA GLN A 4 -14.70 -11.80 -3.24
C GLN A 4 -13.88 -10.69 -2.56
N ASP A 5 -13.78 -9.49 -3.14
CA ASP A 5 -12.98 -8.42 -2.50
C ASP A 5 -13.69 -7.85 -1.27
N VAL A 6 -15.03 -7.80 -1.29
CA VAL A 6 -15.85 -7.43 -0.12
C VAL A 6 -15.70 -8.51 0.96
N GLU A 7 -15.80 -9.78 0.59
CA GLU A 7 -15.61 -10.91 1.50
C GLU A 7 -14.22 -10.89 2.16
N ARG A 8 -13.16 -10.61 1.40
CA ARG A 8 -11.80 -10.46 1.93
C ARG A 8 -11.66 -9.28 2.89
N ALA A 9 -12.25 -8.12 2.54
CA ALA A 9 -12.23 -6.95 3.41
C ALA A 9 -12.94 -7.25 4.74
N LEU A 10 -14.11 -7.89 4.69
CA LEU A 10 -14.86 -8.31 5.88
C LEU A 10 -14.07 -9.34 6.70
N LEU A 11 -13.40 -10.31 6.06
CA LEU A 11 -12.60 -11.30 6.79
C LEU A 11 -11.45 -10.64 7.56
N VAL A 12 -10.82 -9.62 6.98
CA VAL A 12 -9.75 -8.88 7.67
C VAL A 12 -10.29 -8.06 8.84
N LEU A 13 -11.47 -7.43 8.69
CA LEU A 13 -12.11 -6.65 9.76
C LEU A 13 -12.61 -7.52 10.92
N PHE A 14 -13.22 -8.66 10.59
CA PHE A 14 -13.85 -9.58 11.55
C PHE A 14 -12.97 -10.79 11.90
N ARG A 15 -11.64 -10.64 11.87
CA ARG A 15 -10.71 -11.73 12.18
C ARG A 15 -10.91 -12.33 13.58
N SER A 16 -11.40 -11.53 14.54
CA SER A 16 -11.74 -12.00 15.89
C SER A 16 -13.08 -12.74 15.98
N GLY A 17 -13.94 -12.62 14.97
CA GLY A 17 -15.32 -13.15 14.99
C GLY A 17 -16.27 -12.43 15.95
N LEU A 18 -15.85 -11.31 16.55
CA LEU A 18 -16.68 -10.54 17.48
C LEU A 18 -17.50 -9.47 16.73
N PRO A 19 -18.74 -9.18 17.18
CA PRO A 19 -19.51 -8.06 16.66
C PRO A 19 -18.73 -6.74 16.81
N MET A 20 -18.84 -5.89 15.79
CA MET A 20 -18.16 -4.59 15.76
C MET A 20 -19.17 -3.48 15.53
N THR A 21 -19.03 -2.37 16.26
CA THR A 21 -19.87 -1.19 16.05
C THR A 21 -19.53 -0.50 14.72
N ALA A 22 -20.48 0.25 14.15
CA ALA A 22 -20.23 1.03 12.93
C ALA A 22 -19.05 1.98 13.05
N SER A 23 -18.92 2.65 14.20
CA SER A 23 -17.82 3.58 14.49
C SER A 23 -16.47 2.85 14.59
N ASP A 24 -16.42 1.68 15.21
CA ASP A 24 -15.19 0.89 15.29
C ASP A 24 -14.76 0.33 13.93
N MET A 25 -15.70 -0.08 13.09
CA MET A 25 -15.40 -0.48 11.71
C MET A 25 -14.79 0.68 10.93
N ALA A 26 -15.44 1.86 10.94
CA ALA A 26 -14.96 3.03 10.22
C ALA A 26 -13.57 3.46 10.72
N ARG A 27 -13.39 3.52 12.05
CA ARG A 27 -12.08 3.80 12.69
C ARG A 27 -11.01 2.79 12.28
N THR A 28 -11.35 1.50 12.22
CA THR A 28 -10.42 0.44 11.83
C THR A 28 -10.04 0.58 10.36
N MET A 29 -10.99 0.83 9.47
CA MET A 29 -10.72 1.04 8.04
C MET A 29 -9.86 2.29 7.80
N ALA A 30 -10.14 3.39 8.49
CA ALA A 30 -9.44 4.66 8.29
C ALA A 30 -8.05 4.71 8.94
N PHE A 31 -7.94 4.31 10.20
CA PHE A 31 -6.71 4.45 10.99
C PHE A 31 -5.99 3.14 11.22
N GLY A 32 -6.72 2.07 11.51
CA GLY A 32 -6.13 0.77 11.81
C GLY A 32 -5.44 0.16 10.59
N GLN A 33 -6.11 0.25 9.45
CA GLN A 33 -5.66 -0.35 8.19
C GLN A 33 -5.22 0.69 7.15
N GLY A 34 -5.59 1.96 7.30
CA GLY A 34 -5.22 3.03 6.36
C GLY A 34 -5.82 2.85 4.97
N TRP A 35 -6.98 2.20 4.86
CA TRP A 35 -7.64 1.93 3.59
C TRP A 35 -8.41 3.14 3.08
N LEU A 36 -9.12 3.85 3.96
CA LEU A 36 -10.08 4.89 3.58
C LEU A 36 -9.78 6.20 4.32
N GLY A 37 -10.24 7.32 3.77
CA GLY A 37 -10.42 8.54 4.56
C GLY A 37 -11.52 8.36 5.62
N ILE A 38 -11.59 9.25 6.61
CA ILE A 38 -12.61 9.17 7.69
C ILE A 38 -14.03 9.20 7.09
N GLU A 39 -14.31 10.19 6.24
CA GLU A 39 -15.63 10.35 5.60
C GLU A 39 -15.98 9.18 4.69
N GLU A 40 -15.00 8.66 3.93
CA GLU A 40 -15.21 7.50 3.06
C GLU A 40 -15.46 6.22 3.86
N ALA A 41 -14.82 6.06 5.03
CA ALA A 41 -15.00 4.90 5.88
C ALA A 41 -16.42 4.83 6.45
N ASP A 42 -16.97 5.96 6.90
CA ASP A 42 -18.36 6.03 7.35
C ASP A 42 -19.34 5.71 6.21
N ALA A 43 -19.10 6.26 5.01
CA ALA A 43 -19.92 5.99 3.83
C ALA A 43 -19.89 4.50 3.43
N VAL A 44 -18.72 3.87 3.47
CA VAL A 44 -18.56 2.43 3.17
C VAL A 44 -19.30 1.57 4.19
N VAL A 45 -19.18 1.89 5.48
CA VAL A 45 -19.88 1.15 6.53
C VAL A 45 -21.39 1.21 6.34
N LEU A 46 -21.93 2.41 6.10
CA LEU A 46 -23.36 2.58 5.85
C LEU A 46 -23.79 1.79 4.60
N HIS A 47 -23.03 1.88 3.51
CA HIS A 47 -23.30 1.16 2.27
C HIS A 47 -23.33 -0.36 2.48
N LEU A 48 -22.39 -0.92 3.25
CA LEU A 48 -22.35 -2.36 3.56
C LEU A 48 -23.54 -2.81 4.43
N ILE A 49 -24.04 -1.95 5.31
CA ILE A 49 -25.27 -2.21 6.07
C ILE A 49 -26.48 -2.20 5.13
N GLU A 50 -26.62 -1.17 4.30
CA GLU A 50 -27.76 -1.00 3.38
C GLU A 50 -27.83 -2.11 2.33
N THR A 51 -26.69 -2.56 1.84
CA THR A 51 -26.61 -3.66 0.86
C THR A 51 -26.71 -5.04 1.48
N GLY A 52 -26.80 -5.14 2.82
CA GLY A 52 -27.01 -6.40 3.54
C GLY A 52 -25.75 -7.26 3.68
N TRP A 53 -24.56 -6.70 3.48
CA TRP A 53 -23.29 -7.37 3.78
C TRP A 53 -23.04 -7.54 5.28
N LEU A 54 -23.68 -6.69 6.09
CA LEU A 54 -23.59 -6.70 7.54
C LEU A 54 -24.97 -6.96 8.15
N GLN A 55 -25.02 -7.89 9.09
CA GLN A 55 -26.21 -8.22 9.87
C GLN A 55 -26.04 -7.69 11.30
N ALA A 56 -27.09 -7.08 11.84
CA ALA A 56 -27.11 -6.59 13.20
C ALA A 56 -27.09 -7.76 14.20
N GLU A 57 -26.17 -7.70 15.16
CA GLU A 57 -26.02 -8.67 16.25
C GLU A 57 -25.73 -7.92 17.55
N GLY A 58 -26.71 -7.86 18.46
CA GLY A 58 -26.60 -7.10 19.70
C GLY A 58 -26.49 -5.60 19.45
N ASP A 59 -25.38 -4.99 19.92
CA ASP A 59 -25.06 -3.58 19.70
C ASP A 59 -24.14 -3.33 18.49
N GLY A 60 -23.77 -4.39 17.77
CA GLY A 60 -22.81 -4.35 16.67
C GLY A 60 -23.30 -5.07 15.43
N TYR A 61 -22.36 -5.33 14.53
CA TYR A 61 -22.60 -5.99 13.26
C TYR A 61 -21.66 -7.18 13.09
N LEU A 62 -22.12 -8.19 12.37
CA LEU A 62 -21.32 -9.31 11.86
C LEU A 62 -21.53 -9.46 10.34
N PRO A 63 -20.58 -10.09 9.63
CA PRO A 63 -20.77 -10.43 8.22
C PRO A 63 -21.99 -11.34 8.02
N SER A 64 -22.85 -11.03 7.04
CA SER A 64 -24.03 -11.84 6.72
C SER A 64 -23.70 -13.19 6.05
N ARG A 65 -22.43 -13.41 5.67
CA ARG A 65 -21.96 -14.63 5.02
C ARG A 65 -20.90 -15.31 5.85
N ASP A 66 -20.83 -16.64 5.72
CA ASP A 66 -19.69 -17.38 6.22
C ASP A 66 -18.44 -17.07 5.37
N LEU A 67 -17.40 -16.58 6.02
CA LEU A 67 -16.13 -16.19 5.40
C LEU A 67 -15.04 -17.25 5.61
N SER A 68 -15.35 -18.40 6.21
CA SER A 68 -14.38 -19.46 6.55
C SER A 68 -13.60 -20.00 5.34
N ALA A 69 -14.22 -20.01 4.16
CA ALA A 69 -13.61 -20.49 2.91
C ALA A 69 -12.90 -19.39 2.10
N VAL A 70 -12.88 -18.13 2.58
CA VAL A 70 -12.32 -17.00 1.85
C VAL A 70 -10.81 -16.93 2.06
N GLU A 71 -10.06 -17.05 0.97
CA GLU A 71 -8.60 -16.87 1.00
C GLU A 71 -8.20 -15.43 0.70
N VAL A 72 -7.34 -14.87 1.56
CA VAL A 72 -6.73 -13.54 1.39
C VAL A 72 -5.23 -13.73 1.09
N PRO A 73 -4.79 -13.52 -0.16
CA PRO A 73 -3.37 -13.55 -0.50
C PRO A 73 -2.57 -12.53 0.33
N LEU A 74 -1.32 -12.85 0.69
CA LEU A 74 -0.46 -11.94 1.46
C LEU A 74 -0.20 -10.60 0.75
N SER A 75 -0.29 -10.57 -0.58
CA SER A 75 -0.13 -9.38 -1.40
C SER A 75 -1.45 -8.67 -1.71
N TRP A 76 -2.58 -9.16 -1.18
CA TRP A 76 -3.87 -8.53 -1.42
C TRP A 76 -4.00 -7.26 -0.59
N MET A 77 -4.42 -6.19 -1.24
CA MET A 77 -4.75 -4.92 -0.61
C MET A 77 -6.13 -4.51 -1.12
N PRO A 78 -7.06 -4.10 -0.25
CA PRO A 78 -8.38 -3.70 -0.71
C PRO A 78 -8.26 -2.49 -1.61
N ARG A 79 -9.16 -2.41 -2.59
CA ARG A 79 -9.38 -1.21 -3.40
C ARG A 79 -10.51 -0.43 -2.75
N PRO A 80 -10.20 0.54 -1.88
CA PRO A 80 -11.15 1.02 -0.88
C PRO A 80 -12.30 1.80 -1.52
N SER A 81 -12.00 2.56 -2.57
CA SER A 81 -12.99 3.26 -3.42
C SER A 81 -14.02 2.34 -4.08
N ARG A 82 -13.75 1.03 -4.18
CA ARG A 82 -14.66 0.04 -4.78
C ARG A 82 -15.58 -0.64 -3.77
N LEU A 83 -15.40 -0.42 -2.46
CA LEU A 83 -16.31 -0.95 -1.44
C LEU A 83 -17.69 -0.27 -1.50
N LEU A 84 -17.73 0.98 -1.96
CA LEU A 84 -18.98 1.70 -2.27
C LEU A 84 -19.73 1.13 -3.49
N ASP A 85 -19.07 0.31 -4.31
CA ASP A 85 -19.69 -0.38 -5.45
C ASP A 85 -20.18 -1.79 -5.07
N ALA A 86 -20.18 -2.14 -3.77
CA ALA A 86 -20.61 -3.47 -3.33
C ALA A 86 -22.10 -3.67 -3.65
N THR A 87 -22.42 -4.77 -4.31
CA THR A 87 -23.82 -5.19 -4.54
C THR A 87 -24.22 -6.24 -3.50
N ALA A 88 -25.52 -6.41 -3.28
CA ALA A 88 -26.03 -7.29 -2.23
C ALA A 88 -25.48 -8.73 -2.32
N PRO A 89 -25.12 -9.36 -1.18
CA PRO A 89 -24.59 -10.71 -1.15
C PRO A 89 -25.67 -11.71 -1.61
N GLY A 90 -25.51 -12.24 -2.82
CA GLY A 90 -26.47 -13.17 -3.43
C GLY A 90 -27.28 -12.61 -4.60
N ALA A 91 -27.08 -11.34 -4.99
CA ALA A 91 -27.51 -10.88 -6.30
C ALA A 91 -26.71 -11.67 -7.36
N ALA A 92 -27.33 -12.73 -7.89
CA ALA A 92 -26.77 -13.50 -8.98
C ALA A 92 -26.46 -12.55 -10.12
N VAL A 93 -25.18 -12.43 -10.45
CA VAL A 93 -24.75 -11.91 -11.75
C VAL A 93 -25.37 -12.85 -12.77
N ALA A 94 -26.43 -12.41 -13.45
CA ALA A 94 -27.07 -13.17 -14.51
C ALA A 94 -26.04 -13.43 -15.63
N ALA A 95 -25.77 -14.74 -15.85
CA ALA A 95 -25.15 -15.48 -16.96
C ALA A 95 -24.37 -14.71 -18.09
N SER A 96 -23.07 -14.95 -18.34
CA SER A 96 -22.36 -16.09 -19.01
C SER A 96 -22.33 -16.04 -20.57
N PRO A 97 -21.50 -16.80 -21.34
CA PRO A 97 -20.28 -17.59 -21.04
C PRO A 97 -19.14 -17.47 -22.11
N GLU A 98 -17.91 -17.94 -21.82
CA GLU A 98 -17.27 -19.06 -22.57
C GLU A 98 -15.94 -19.53 -21.93
N PRO A 99 -15.59 -20.83 -22.11
CA PRO A 99 -14.51 -21.51 -21.41
C PRO A 99 -13.20 -21.43 -22.20
N VAL A 100 -12.06 -21.36 -21.51
CA VAL A 100 -10.75 -21.59 -22.15
C VAL A 100 -10.07 -22.75 -21.41
N PRO A 101 -9.68 -23.83 -22.12
CA PRO A 101 -9.20 -25.09 -21.54
C PRO A 101 -7.84 -24.95 -20.83
N PRO A 102 -7.43 -25.95 -20.01
CA PRO A 102 -6.22 -25.86 -19.21
C PRO A 102 -4.98 -25.95 -20.10
N ALA A 103 -4.29 -24.84 -20.31
CA ALA A 103 -2.98 -24.83 -20.95
C ALA A 103 -1.90 -25.20 -19.93
N GLN A 104 -1.15 -26.23 -20.31
CA GLN A 104 -0.12 -26.92 -19.56
C GLN A 104 1.00 -25.98 -19.09
N VAL A 105 1.51 -26.29 -17.90
CA VAL A 105 2.75 -25.76 -17.35
C VAL A 105 3.89 -26.12 -18.30
N ILE A 106 4.40 -25.13 -19.04
CA ILE A 106 5.72 -25.20 -19.66
C ILE A 106 6.56 -24.15 -18.96
N ALA A 107 7.43 -24.63 -18.07
CA ALA A 107 8.52 -23.85 -17.52
C ALA A 107 9.43 -23.40 -18.66
N SER A 108 9.53 -22.09 -18.84
CA SER A 108 10.69 -21.45 -19.47
C SER A 108 11.10 -20.26 -18.60
N PRO A 109 12.41 -20.01 -18.42
CA PRO A 109 12.90 -19.05 -17.45
C PRO A 109 12.62 -17.62 -17.95
N LEU A 110 12.01 -16.81 -17.09
CA LEU A 110 11.89 -15.37 -17.31
C LEU A 110 13.31 -14.78 -17.41
N PRO A 111 13.61 -13.98 -18.45
CA PRO A 111 14.74 -13.06 -18.41
C PRO A 111 14.48 -12.08 -17.27
N VAL A 112 15.51 -11.84 -16.47
CA VAL A 112 15.54 -10.75 -15.48
C VAL A 112 15.17 -9.46 -16.20
N ALA A 113 13.97 -8.95 -15.97
CA ALA A 113 13.60 -7.60 -16.34
C ALA A 113 14.44 -6.67 -15.46
N GLU A 114 15.38 -5.97 -16.09
CA GLU A 114 16.07 -4.84 -15.50
C GLU A 114 15.02 -3.82 -15.02
N PRO A 115 15.23 -3.16 -13.87
CA PRO A 115 14.26 -2.19 -13.37
C PRO A 115 14.19 -1.03 -14.37
N GLU A 116 13.01 -0.83 -14.96
CA GLU A 116 12.67 0.38 -15.71
C GLU A 116 12.97 1.59 -14.80
N ALA A 117 14.06 2.29 -15.12
CA ALA A 117 14.42 3.53 -14.48
C ALA A 117 13.33 4.54 -14.80
N ASN A 118 12.43 4.77 -13.85
CA ASN A 118 11.55 5.92 -13.86
C ASN A 118 12.46 7.16 -13.74
N GLU A 119 12.92 7.69 -14.88
CA GLU A 119 13.66 8.94 -14.94
C GLU A 119 12.71 10.07 -14.51
N SER A 120 12.67 10.32 -13.20
CA SER A 120 12.00 11.47 -12.63
C SER A 120 12.69 12.74 -13.14
N ASP A 121 11.95 13.65 -13.76
CA ASP A 121 12.42 14.96 -14.25
C ASP A 121 12.71 15.97 -13.10
N ASP A 122 12.95 15.47 -11.88
CA ASP A 122 13.29 16.32 -10.73
C ASP A 122 14.76 16.78 -10.84
N PRO A 123 15.04 18.10 -10.81
CA PRO A 123 16.40 18.64 -10.85
C PRO A 123 17.31 18.10 -9.73
N ARG A 124 16.74 17.62 -8.62
CA ARG A 124 17.47 17.03 -7.49
C ARG A 124 18.14 15.71 -7.82
N VAL A 125 17.64 14.95 -8.80
CA VAL A 125 18.24 13.68 -9.24
C VAL A 125 19.67 13.90 -9.73
N ARG A 126 19.93 15.03 -10.43
CA ARG A 126 21.26 15.41 -10.90
C ARG A 126 22.24 15.70 -9.76
N LEU A 127 21.73 16.06 -8.57
CA LEU A 127 22.53 16.40 -7.39
C LEU A 127 22.83 15.20 -6.49
N GLU A 128 22.25 14.02 -6.76
CA GLU A 128 22.42 12.82 -5.93
C GLU A 128 23.88 12.41 -5.77
N GLY A 129 24.68 12.51 -6.84
CA GLY A 129 26.12 12.21 -6.77
C GLY A 129 26.88 13.11 -5.78
N ARG A 130 26.52 14.40 -5.71
CA ARG A 130 27.09 15.36 -4.75
C ARG A 130 26.66 14.98 -3.33
N LEU A 131 25.38 14.67 -3.14
CA LEU A 131 24.82 14.30 -1.85
C LEU A 131 25.44 13.00 -1.30
N VAL A 132 25.61 11.96 -2.13
CA VAL A 132 26.31 10.72 -1.74
C VAL A 132 27.73 11.02 -1.25
N GLY A 133 28.46 11.88 -1.97
CA GLY A 133 29.80 12.28 -1.57
C GLY A 133 29.85 13.08 -0.27
N PHE A 134 28.88 13.97 -0.05
CA PHE A 134 28.73 14.73 1.19
C PHE A 134 28.45 13.79 2.38
N ILE A 135 27.46 12.91 2.25
CA ILE A 135 27.08 11.96 3.31
C ILE A 135 28.26 11.04 3.64
N ALA A 136 28.94 10.47 2.64
CA ALA A 136 30.08 9.59 2.85
C ALA A 136 31.18 10.27 3.68
N ARG A 137 31.54 11.51 3.33
CA ARG A 137 32.56 12.28 4.08
C ARG A 137 32.10 12.64 5.49
N ALA A 138 30.85 13.08 5.65
CA ALA A 138 30.35 13.57 6.93
C ALA A 138 30.01 12.45 7.91
N SER A 139 29.62 11.27 7.42
CA SER A 139 29.26 10.10 8.25
C SER A 139 30.38 9.07 8.40
N GLY A 140 31.47 9.19 7.64
CA GLY A 140 32.54 8.19 7.60
C GLY A 140 32.17 6.87 6.91
N LEU A 141 31.01 6.82 6.24
CA LEU A 141 30.57 5.66 5.46
C LEU A 141 31.19 5.68 4.06
N ASP A 142 31.44 4.50 3.49
CA ASP A 142 31.78 4.40 2.08
C ASP A 142 30.58 4.78 1.19
N ARG A 143 30.85 5.29 -0.01
CA ARG A 143 29.81 5.69 -0.97
C ARG A 143 28.92 4.52 -1.37
N ALA A 144 29.47 3.30 -1.51
CA ALA A 144 28.69 2.12 -1.81
C ALA A 144 27.72 1.79 -0.67
N GLU A 145 28.17 1.97 0.58
CA GLU A 145 27.32 1.74 1.76
C GLU A 145 26.20 2.77 1.86
N VAL A 146 26.47 4.04 1.57
CA VAL A 146 25.44 5.10 1.53
C VAL A 146 24.36 4.75 0.50
N LYS A 147 24.75 4.34 -0.71
CA LYS A 147 23.79 3.93 -1.76
C LYS A 147 22.98 2.72 -1.36
N ARG A 148 23.62 1.66 -0.86
CA ARG A 148 22.94 0.45 -0.37
C ARG A 148 21.91 0.78 0.72
N ARG A 149 22.25 1.67 1.66
CA ARG A 149 21.31 2.10 2.70
C ARG A 149 20.14 2.90 2.13
N ALA A 150 20.40 3.77 1.16
CA ALA A 150 19.36 4.54 0.48
C ALA A 150 18.41 3.63 -0.31
N GLU A 151 18.92 2.66 -1.07
CA GLU A 151 18.13 1.67 -1.81
C GLU A 151 17.21 0.85 -0.88
N ARG A 152 17.73 0.41 0.28
CA ARG A 152 16.90 -0.27 1.29
C ARG A 152 15.75 0.61 1.78
N LYS A 153 16.01 1.90 2.01
CA LYS A 153 14.97 2.87 2.41
C LYS A 153 13.96 3.09 1.30
N GLN A 154 14.41 3.25 0.05
CA GLN A 154 13.54 3.38 -1.11
C GLN A 154 12.60 2.16 -1.25
N HIS A 155 13.15 0.95 -1.10
CA HIS A 155 12.38 -0.28 -1.18
C HIS A 155 11.39 -0.46 -0.03
N ALA A 156 11.70 0.03 1.17
CA ALA A 156 10.83 -0.06 2.34
C ALA A 156 9.68 0.97 2.33
N LEU A 157 9.86 2.12 1.65
CA LEU A 157 8.97 3.28 1.76
C LEU A 157 8.27 3.65 0.42
N ARG A 158 7.87 2.66 -0.39
CA ARG A 158 7.43 2.70 -1.82
C ARG A 158 6.36 3.76 -2.25
N PRO A 159 6.54 5.06 -2.01
CA PRO A 159 6.90 5.97 -3.11
C PRO A 159 8.07 6.94 -2.75
N CYS A 160 9.17 6.40 -2.22
CA CYS A 160 10.34 7.20 -1.88
C CYS A 160 11.27 7.41 -3.09
N THR A 161 11.52 8.66 -3.47
CA THR A 161 12.46 9.03 -4.54
C THR A 161 13.91 8.78 -4.13
N SER A 162 14.81 8.64 -5.11
CA SER A 162 16.21 8.28 -4.84
C SER A 162 16.92 9.29 -3.92
N TRP A 163 16.82 10.59 -4.25
CA TRP A 163 17.34 11.68 -3.42
C TRP A 163 16.73 11.73 -2.01
N LEU A 164 15.46 11.37 -1.84
CA LEU A 164 14.80 11.33 -0.52
C LEU A 164 15.36 10.17 0.32
N GLY A 165 15.60 9.01 -0.31
CA GLY A 165 16.30 7.90 0.33
C GLY A 165 17.67 8.31 0.87
N LEU A 166 18.43 9.10 0.10
CA LEU A 166 19.72 9.65 0.53
C LEU A 166 19.58 10.64 1.69
N ALA A 167 18.60 11.55 1.64
CA ALA A 167 18.33 12.49 2.73
C ALA A 167 17.97 11.76 4.03
N LEU A 168 17.20 10.68 3.95
CA LEU A 168 16.87 9.85 5.11
C LEU A 168 18.09 9.09 5.66
N VAL A 169 19.04 8.68 4.82
CA VAL A 169 20.31 8.13 5.31
C VAL A 169 21.12 9.19 6.05
N ALA A 170 21.19 10.40 5.50
CA ALA A 170 21.90 11.52 6.12
C ALA A 170 21.32 11.86 7.50
N HIS A 171 19.99 11.91 7.61
CA HIS A 171 19.28 12.09 8.87
C HIS A 171 19.62 10.99 9.89
N ASP A 172 19.60 9.72 9.49
CA ASP A 172 19.96 8.59 10.37
C ASP A 172 21.42 8.65 10.86
N GLN A 173 22.31 9.29 10.11
CA GLN A 173 23.71 9.51 10.53
C GLN A 173 23.88 10.76 11.41
N GLY A 174 22.79 11.45 11.76
CA GLY A 174 22.81 12.64 12.61
C GLY A 174 23.36 13.89 11.91
N LEU A 175 23.32 13.95 10.58
CA LEU A 175 23.75 15.13 9.83
C LEU A 175 22.72 16.26 9.92
N ASP A 176 23.19 17.50 9.92
CA ASP A 176 22.33 18.68 9.95
C ASP A 176 21.42 18.76 8.72
N MET A 177 20.12 19.00 8.96
CA MET A 177 19.11 19.02 7.91
C MET A 177 19.28 20.21 6.97
N ASN A 178 19.77 21.35 7.47
CA ASN A 178 20.02 22.51 6.62
C ASN A 178 21.14 22.23 5.62
N ALA A 179 22.21 21.56 6.06
CA ALA A 179 23.30 21.14 5.17
C ALA A 179 22.84 20.13 4.08
N ILE A 180 21.86 19.27 4.39
CA ILE A 180 21.26 18.36 3.40
C ILE A 180 20.42 19.14 2.37
N VAL A 181 19.63 20.11 2.82
CA VAL A 181 18.82 20.98 1.97
C VAL A 181 19.71 21.83 1.05
N ASP A 182 20.81 22.36 1.56
CA ASP A 182 21.81 23.07 0.76
C ASP A 182 22.42 22.11 -0.28
N ALA A 183 22.84 20.91 0.12
CA ALA A 183 23.36 19.91 -0.81
C ALA A 183 22.37 19.50 -1.92
N LEU A 184 21.07 19.66 -1.70
CA LEU A 184 19.99 19.43 -2.68
C LEU A 184 19.51 20.70 -3.41
N SER A 185 20.06 21.87 -3.06
CA SER A 185 19.73 23.14 -3.70
C SER A 185 20.61 23.39 -4.92
N PRO A 186 20.04 23.76 -6.09
CA PRO A 186 20.80 24.04 -7.31
C PRO A 186 21.82 25.17 -7.17
N ASN A 187 21.59 26.09 -6.23
CA ASN A 187 22.39 27.29 -6.00
C ASN A 187 23.38 27.17 -4.84
N ALA A 188 23.50 26.00 -4.17
CA ALA A 188 24.43 25.88 -3.06
C ALA A 188 25.87 25.87 -3.57
N GLN A 189 26.58 26.96 -3.29
CA GLN A 189 28.02 27.09 -3.49
C GLN A 189 28.75 26.13 -2.55
N ALA A 190 29.80 25.50 -3.09
CA ALA A 190 30.60 24.46 -2.44
C ALA A 190 31.40 24.96 -1.22
#